data_AF-A0AAW2WNI9-F1
#
_entry.id   AF-A0AAW2WNI9-F1
#
_cell.length_a   1.000
_cell.length_b   1.000
_cell.length_c   1.000
_cell.angle_alpha   90.00
_cell.angle_beta   90.00
_cell.angle_gamma   90.00
#
_symmetry.space_group_name_H-M   'P 1'
#
loop_
_entity.id
_entity.type
_entity.pdbx_description
1 polymer ?
#
loop_
_entity_poly.entity_id
_entity_poly.type
_entity_poly.pdbx_seq_one_letter_code
_entity_poly.pdbx_strand_id
1 'polypeptide(L)'
;MGLNNIFCPILGLIGGSSRRWRKASTCEGLIKKLKIRLANQKSRKNVIIRQSRADIAQLLRINSQQYHAALARVEQLYKDECKLSAYEQLDGLCDCVHENLCYFSRHSSKLSVEVLEALSSLIFGASRCGELPELHSLRNLFRQHFGQKFERMNVDMLPGNAVNSRLARSLNTPAFVTQDVKMQLLQEIQNEYTIHSVSLSLEQTNFIPEIKKVCFIII
;
A
#
# COMPACT_ATOMS: atom_id res chain seq x y z
N MET A 1 -13.69 -27.13 -11.20
CA MET A 1 -12.75 -26.30 -10.40
C MET A 1 -13.56 -25.63 -9.31
N GLY A 2 -13.34 -26.06 -8.06
CA GLY A 2 -14.23 -25.75 -6.94
C GLY A 2 -14.15 -24.29 -6.52
N LEU A 3 -15.27 -23.58 -6.61
CA LEU A 3 -15.45 -22.29 -5.96
C LEU A 3 -15.40 -22.54 -4.45
N ASN A 4 -14.28 -22.19 -3.82
CA ASN A 4 -14.18 -22.04 -2.37
C ASN A 4 -15.05 -20.85 -1.95
N ASN A 5 -16.37 -21.03 -2.00
CA ASN A 5 -17.37 -20.11 -1.47
C ASN A 5 -17.29 -20.20 0.05
N ILE A 6 -16.33 -19.48 0.62
CA ILE A 6 -16.23 -19.36 2.07
C ILE A 6 -17.48 -18.62 2.53
N PHE A 7 -18.31 -19.33 3.29
CA PHE A 7 -19.37 -18.71 4.07
C PHE A 7 -18.66 -17.86 5.12
N CYS A 8 -18.49 -16.56 4.87
CA CYS A 8 -17.80 -15.70 5.82
C CYS A 8 -18.74 -15.53 7.03
N PRO A 9 -18.44 -16.12 8.21
CA PRO A 9 -19.33 -16.05 9.36
C PRO A 9 -19.54 -14.60 9.83
N ILE A 10 -18.58 -13.74 9.49
CA ILE A 10 -18.58 -12.31 9.77
C ILE A 10 -19.75 -11.60 9.07
N LEU A 11 -20.12 -12.02 7.85
CA LEU A 11 -21.25 -11.45 7.10
C LEU A 11 -22.61 -11.99 7.57
N GLY A 12 -22.66 -13.13 8.28
CA GLY A 12 -23.89 -13.69 8.83
C GLY A 12 -24.46 -12.91 10.03
N LEU A 13 -23.63 -12.10 10.71
CA LEU A 13 -24.02 -11.24 11.84
C LEU A 13 -24.27 -9.78 11.43
N ILE A 14 -24.04 -9.47 10.15
CA ILE A 14 -24.27 -8.16 9.58
C ILE A 14 -25.61 -8.28 8.85
N GLY A 15 -26.62 -7.52 9.28
CA GLY A 15 -27.95 -7.48 8.68
C GLY A 15 -27.96 -6.94 7.24
N GLY A 16 -27.24 -7.61 6.33
CA GLY A 16 -27.26 -7.35 4.91
C GLY A 16 -28.65 -7.73 4.40
N SER A 17 -29.44 -6.71 4.07
CA SER A 17 -30.73 -6.93 3.42
C SER A 17 -30.53 -7.78 2.17
N SER A 18 -31.32 -8.84 2.01
CA SER A 18 -31.34 -9.76 0.84
C SER A 18 -31.68 -9.07 -0.51
N ARG A 19 -31.65 -7.72 -0.56
CA ARG A 19 -32.00 -6.92 -1.72
C ARG A 19 -30.72 -6.59 -2.50
N ARG A 20 -30.77 -6.85 -3.81
CA ARG A 20 -29.78 -6.45 -4.82
C ARG A 20 -29.21 -5.05 -4.54
N TRP A 21 -27.90 -4.93 -4.51
CA TRP A 21 -27.22 -3.65 -4.28
C TRP A 21 -27.40 -2.70 -5.46
N ARG A 22 -28.18 -1.64 -5.28
CA ARG A 22 -28.53 -0.67 -6.35
C ARG A 22 -27.42 0.33 -6.68
N LYS A 23 -26.30 0.32 -5.94
CA LYS A 23 -25.17 1.26 -6.13
C LYS A 23 -24.01 0.66 -6.92
N ALA A 24 -24.19 -0.49 -7.56
CA ALA A 24 -23.15 -1.13 -8.37
C ALA A 24 -22.61 -0.21 -9.47
N SER A 25 -23.48 0.45 -10.26
CA SER A 25 -23.02 1.40 -11.30
C SER A 25 -22.26 2.61 -10.73
N THR A 26 -22.66 3.10 -9.56
CA THR A 26 -21.94 4.16 -8.85
C THR A 26 -20.56 3.68 -8.40
N CYS A 27 -20.47 2.46 -7.85
CA CYS A 27 -19.21 1.83 -7.46
C CYS A 27 -18.27 1.68 -8.66
N GLU A 28 -18.79 1.19 -9.78
CA GLU A 28 -18.04 1.04 -11.02
C GLU A 28 -17.46 2.38 -11.51
N GLY A 29 -18.28 3.43 -11.53
CA GLY A 29 -17.86 4.77 -11.91
C GLY A 29 -16.79 5.35 -10.98
N LEU A 30 -16.87 5.09 -9.67
CA LEU A 30 -15.86 5.50 -8.70
C LEU A 30 -14.55 4.73 -8.88
N ILE A 31 -14.61 3.42 -9.11
CA ILE A 31 -13.44 2.59 -9.39
C ILE A 31 -12.71 3.13 -10.63
N LYS A 32 -13.43 3.38 -11.73
CA LYS A 32 -12.83 3.93 -12.97
C LYS A 32 -12.12 5.27 -12.71
N LYS A 33 -12.75 6.18 -11.97
CA LYS A 33 -12.13 7.47 -11.58
C LYS A 33 -10.91 7.27 -10.68
N LEU A 34 -11.00 6.38 -9.71
CA LEU A 34 -9.90 6.05 -8.80
C LEU A 34 -8.70 5.48 -9.57
N LYS A 35 -8.91 4.57 -10.54
CA LYS A 35 -7.82 4.04 -11.37
C LYS A 35 -7.09 5.14 -12.14
N ILE A 36 -7.82 6.10 -12.74
CA ILE A 36 -7.23 7.27 -13.40
C ILE A 36 -6.40 8.09 -12.41
N ARG A 37 -6.94 8.36 -11.20
CA ARG A 37 -6.22 9.08 -10.14
C ARG A 37 -4.95 8.35 -9.73
N LEU A 38 -5.02 7.04 -9.53
CA LEU A 38 -3.90 6.19 -9.15
C LEU A 38 -2.82 6.20 -10.23
N ALA A 39 -3.19 6.10 -11.51
CA ALA A 39 -2.23 6.20 -12.63
C ALA A 39 -1.43 7.52 -12.58
N ASN A 40 -2.12 8.64 -12.36
CA ASN A 40 -1.46 9.95 -12.23
C ASN A 40 -0.53 10.02 -11.01
N GLN A 41 -0.98 9.50 -9.86
CA GLN A 41 -0.19 9.48 -8.63
C GLN A 41 1.04 8.57 -8.75
N LYS A 42 0.91 7.41 -9.39
CA LYS A 42 2.02 6.49 -9.70
C LYS A 42 3.05 7.17 -10.60
N SER A 43 2.61 7.80 -11.70
CA SER A 43 3.51 8.53 -12.61
C SER A 43 4.28 9.62 -11.87
N ARG A 44 3.58 10.45 -11.09
CA ARG A 44 4.21 11.49 -10.25
C ARG A 44 5.23 10.91 -9.28
N LYS A 45 4.88 9.83 -8.57
CA LYS A 45 5.79 9.20 -7.59
C LYS A 45 7.02 8.59 -8.24
N ASN A 46 6.88 7.96 -9.39
CA ASN A 46 8.02 7.45 -10.16
C ASN A 46 9.03 8.55 -10.50
N VAL A 47 8.56 9.72 -10.94
CA VAL A 47 9.46 10.87 -11.23
C VAL A 47 10.16 11.35 -9.95
N ILE A 48 9.42 11.50 -8.84
CA ILE A 48 9.98 11.92 -7.55
C ILE A 48 11.05 10.94 -7.07
N ILE A 49 10.77 9.64 -7.13
CA ILE A 49 11.70 8.58 -6.71
C ILE A 49 12.98 8.63 -7.54
N ARG A 50 12.88 8.69 -8.87
CA ARG A 50 14.04 8.78 -9.76
C ARG A 50 14.89 10.02 -9.48
N GLN A 51 14.25 11.18 -9.31
CA GLN A 51 14.97 12.41 -9.00
C GLN A 51 15.65 12.31 -7.62
N SER A 52 14.95 11.79 -6.62
CA SER A 52 15.49 11.66 -5.26
C SER A 52 16.70 10.73 -5.24
N ARG A 53 16.69 9.63 -6.00
CA ARG A 53 17.85 8.73 -6.13
C ARG A 53 19.05 9.44 -6.75
N ALA A 54 18.82 10.21 -7.83
CA ALA A 54 19.87 11.02 -8.47
C ALA A 54 20.44 12.10 -7.53
N ASP A 55 19.58 12.80 -6.78
CA ASP A 55 19.99 13.80 -5.81
C ASP A 55 20.85 13.19 -4.69
N ILE A 56 20.44 12.03 -4.15
CA ILE A 56 21.21 11.31 -3.12
C ILE A 56 22.58 10.91 -3.68
N ALA A 57 22.61 10.36 -4.90
CA ALA A 57 23.87 10.01 -5.57
C ALA A 57 24.80 11.21 -5.73
N GLN A 58 24.26 12.38 -6.08
CA GLN A 58 25.04 13.62 -6.17
C GLN A 58 25.57 14.08 -4.80
N LEU A 59 24.74 14.04 -3.75
CA LEU A 59 25.17 14.40 -2.38
C LEU A 59 26.35 13.53 -1.92
N LEU A 60 26.29 12.22 -2.22
CA LEU A 60 27.34 11.27 -1.88
C LEU A 60 28.66 11.51 -2.64
N ARG A 61 28.60 12.05 -3.87
CA ARG A 61 29.80 12.35 -4.67
C ARG A 61 30.55 13.60 -4.22
N ILE A 62 29.82 14.60 -3.70
CA ILE A 62 30.40 15.92 -3.42
C ILE A 62 31.27 15.90 -2.16
N ASN A 63 30.78 15.36 -1.03
CA ASN A 63 31.54 15.32 0.22
C ASN A 63 30.93 14.38 1.28
N SER A 64 31.76 13.67 2.06
CA SER A 64 31.36 12.86 3.21
C SER A 64 30.65 13.67 4.31
N GLN A 65 30.88 14.98 4.40
CA GLN A 65 30.17 15.85 5.36
C GLN A 65 28.66 15.99 5.09
N GLN A 66 28.16 15.63 3.90
CA GLN A 66 26.73 15.69 3.57
C GLN A 66 25.98 14.40 3.86
N TYR A 67 26.62 13.44 4.55
CA TYR A 67 26.06 12.14 4.87
C TYR A 67 24.72 12.23 5.63
N HIS A 68 24.61 13.14 6.60
CA HIS A 68 23.34 13.36 7.31
C HIS A 68 22.21 13.87 6.40
N ALA A 69 22.53 14.76 5.45
CA ALA A 69 21.57 15.23 4.46
C ALA A 69 21.14 14.12 3.49
N ALA A 70 22.07 13.25 3.08
CA ALA A 70 21.78 12.07 2.27
C ALA A 70 20.86 11.10 3.03
N LEU A 71 21.12 10.81 4.31
CA LEU A 71 20.27 9.94 5.14
C LEU A 71 18.84 10.48 5.30
N ALA A 72 18.66 11.79 5.45
CA ALA A 72 17.34 12.41 5.50
C ALA A 72 16.58 12.25 4.17
N ARG A 73 17.28 12.36 3.03
CA ARG A 73 16.69 12.14 1.70
C ARG A 73 16.36 10.68 1.43
N VAL A 74 17.19 9.75 1.89
CA VAL A 74 16.93 8.31 1.86
C VAL A 74 15.68 7.96 2.64
N GLU A 75 15.47 8.58 3.81
CA GLU A 75 14.24 8.36 4.58
C GLU A 75 12.99 8.76 3.80
N GLN A 76 13.03 9.92 3.14
CA GLN A 76 11.93 10.41 2.33
C GLN A 76 11.71 9.52 1.09
N LEU A 77 12.79 9.11 0.43
CA LEU A 77 12.75 8.17 -0.69
C LEU A 77 12.04 6.86 -0.31
N TYR A 78 12.40 6.27 0.84
CA TYR A 78 11.75 5.05 1.33
C TYR A 78 10.23 5.25 1.53
N LYS A 79 9.82 6.38 2.11
CA LYS A 79 8.41 6.74 2.27
C LYS A 79 7.70 6.89 0.92
N ASP A 80 8.38 7.45 -0.08
CA ASP A 80 7.84 7.62 -1.43
C ASP A 80 7.72 6.28 -2.18
N GLU A 81 8.69 5.37 -2.04
CA GLU A 81 8.63 4.00 -2.57
C GLU A 81 7.51 3.18 -1.92
N CYS A 82 7.34 3.29 -0.60
CA CYS A 82 6.21 2.68 0.11
C CYS A 82 4.88 3.20 -0.41
N LYS A 83 4.76 4.52 -0.65
CA LYS A 83 3.53 5.11 -1.22
C LYS A 83 3.26 4.64 -2.64
N LEU A 84 4.28 4.58 -3.50
CA LEU A 84 4.14 4.06 -4.86
C LEU A 84 3.63 2.62 -4.83
N SER A 85 4.25 1.77 -4.01
CA SER A 85 3.83 0.37 -3.84
C SER A 85 2.40 0.25 -3.34
N ALA A 86 1.95 1.13 -2.43
CA ALA A 86 0.56 1.14 -1.99
C ALA A 86 -0.41 1.48 -3.14
N TYR A 87 -0.06 2.43 -4.01
CA TYR A 87 -0.91 2.80 -5.15
C TYR A 87 -1.01 1.68 -6.19
N GLU A 88 0.05 0.92 -6.43
CA GLU A 88 0.03 -0.25 -7.32
C GLU A 88 -0.89 -1.34 -6.77
N GLN A 89 -0.83 -1.59 -5.47
CA GLN A 89 -1.70 -2.55 -4.81
C GLN A 89 -3.17 -2.11 -4.84
N LEU A 90 -3.46 -0.84 -4.53
CA LEU A 90 -4.81 -0.29 -4.63
C LEU A 90 -5.39 -0.42 -6.05
N ASP A 91 -4.56 -0.27 -7.08
CA ASP A 91 -4.97 -0.43 -8.48
C ASP A 91 -5.38 -1.88 -8.80
N GLY A 92 -4.59 -2.86 -8.36
CA GLY A 92 -4.94 -4.28 -8.50
C GLY A 92 -6.18 -4.70 -7.70
N LEU A 93 -6.37 -4.13 -6.50
CA LEU A 93 -7.57 -4.36 -5.70
C LEU A 93 -8.82 -3.75 -6.36
N CYS A 94 -8.67 -2.62 -7.05
CA CYS A 94 -9.74 -2.03 -7.85
C CYS A 94 -10.18 -2.95 -8.99
N ASP A 95 -9.23 -3.64 -9.65
CA ASP A 95 -9.54 -4.62 -10.69
C ASP A 95 -10.31 -5.81 -10.14
N CYS A 96 -9.85 -6.39 -9.03
CA CYS A 96 -10.56 -7.50 -8.37
C CYS A 96 -12.02 -7.13 -8.03
N VAL A 97 -12.26 -5.93 -7.48
CA VAL A 97 -13.63 -5.48 -7.17
C VAL A 97 -14.44 -5.23 -8.45
N HIS A 98 -13.83 -4.65 -9.48
CA HIS A 98 -14.52 -4.37 -10.75
C HIS A 98 -15.00 -5.65 -11.43
N GLU A 99 -14.13 -6.64 -11.54
CA GLU A 99 -14.42 -7.94 -12.18
C GLU A 99 -15.52 -8.71 -11.44
N ASN A 100 -15.56 -8.59 -10.10
CA ASN A 100 -16.51 -9.33 -9.27
C ASN A 100 -17.79 -8.53 -8.91
N LEU A 101 -17.92 -7.28 -9.40
CA LEU A 101 -18.97 -6.35 -9.01
C LEU A 101 -20.39 -6.88 -9.27
N CYS A 102 -20.60 -7.53 -10.42
CA CYS A 102 -21.89 -8.14 -10.75
C CYS A 102 -22.26 -9.28 -9.79
N TYR A 103 -21.27 -10.01 -9.29
CA TYR A 103 -21.48 -11.16 -8.42
C TYR A 103 -21.85 -10.73 -6.99
N PHE A 104 -21.00 -9.92 -6.34
CA PHE A 104 -21.25 -9.56 -4.94
C PHE A 104 -22.40 -8.57 -4.76
N SER A 105 -22.74 -7.78 -5.78
CA SER A 105 -23.95 -6.94 -5.76
C SER A 105 -25.25 -7.74 -5.65
N ARG A 106 -25.21 -9.05 -5.97
CA ARG A 106 -26.32 -10.00 -5.87
C ARG A 106 -26.17 -10.95 -4.67
N HIS A 107 -24.93 -11.21 -4.24
CA HIS A 107 -24.61 -12.21 -3.21
C HIS A 107 -23.71 -11.60 -2.12
N SER A 108 -24.26 -10.67 -1.33
CA SER A 108 -23.50 -9.97 -0.29
C SER A 108 -23.06 -10.84 0.88
N SER A 109 -23.66 -12.02 1.07
CA SER A 109 -23.32 -12.97 2.15
C SER A 109 -22.29 -14.04 1.76
N LYS A 110 -21.93 -14.15 0.48
CA LYS A 110 -20.99 -15.14 -0.05
C LYS A 110 -19.95 -14.44 -0.91
N LEU A 111 -18.86 -13.99 -0.29
CA LEU A 111 -17.72 -13.42 -0.99
C LEU A 111 -16.60 -14.44 -1.05
N SER A 112 -15.87 -14.48 -2.17
CA SER A 112 -14.58 -15.17 -2.20
C SER A 112 -13.59 -14.43 -1.28
N VAL A 113 -12.54 -15.13 -0.86
CA VAL A 113 -11.47 -14.54 -0.03
C VAL A 113 -10.84 -13.34 -0.71
N GLU A 114 -10.60 -13.44 -2.01
CA GLU A 114 -9.98 -12.37 -2.82
C GLU A 114 -10.84 -11.11 -2.85
N VAL A 115 -12.16 -11.25 -3.06
CA VAL A 115 -13.08 -10.10 -3.10
C VAL A 115 -13.23 -9.49 -1.71
N LEU A 116 -13.31 -10.32 -0.67
CA LEU A 116 -13.34 -9.86 0.71
C LEU A 116 -12.06 -9.08 1.03
N GLU A 117 -10.90 -9.60 0.66
CA GLU A 117 -9.61 -8.93 0.85
C GLU A 117 -9.57 -7.60 0.11
N ALA A 118 -10.01 -7.56 -1.15
CA ALA A 118 -10.03 -6.34 -1.95
C ALA A 118 -10.92 -5.26 -1.34
N LEU A 119 -12.14 -5.61 -0.94
CA LEU A 119 -13.08 -4.67 -0.30
C LEU A 119 -12.53 -4.15 1.04
N SER A 120 -12.05 -5.05 1.89
CA SER A 120 -11.42 -4.73 3.18
C SER A 120 -10.22 -3.80 3.01
N SER A 121 -9.39 -4.08 2.02
CA SER A 121 -8.18 -3.31 1.71
C SER A 121 -8.49 -1.92 1.17
N LEU A 122 -9.51 -1.77 0.31
CA LEU A 122 -9.95 -0.45 -0.17
C LEU A 122 -10.54 0.40 0.96
N ILE A 123 -11.30 -0.19 1.88
CA ILE A 123 -11.82 0.49 3.08
C ILE A 123 -10.66 0.96 3.97
N PHE A 124 -9.71 0.08 4.23
CA PHE A 124 -8.51 0.42 5.01
C PHE A 124 -7.71 1.53 4.33
N GLY A 125 -7.46 1.42 3.02
CA GLY A 125 -6.76 2.43 2.23
C GLY A 125 -7.43 3.79 2.29
N ALA A 126 -8.78 3.84 2.27
CA ALA A 126 -9.53 5.09 2.41
C ALA A 126 -9.30 5.79 3.75
N SER A 127 -8.83 5.10 4.80
CA SER A 127 -8.47 5.74 6.06
C SER A 127 -7.07 6.37 6.06
N ARG A 128 -6.19 5.94 5.15
CA ARG A 128 -4.77 6.33 5.13
C ARG A 128 -4.39 7.24 3.96
N CYS A 129 -5.18 7.21 2.88
CA CYS A 129 -4.95 7.99 1.68
C CYS A 129 -5.93 9.17 1.60
N GLY A 130 -5.66 10.26 2.32
CA GLY A 130 -6.48 11.48 2.30
C GLY A 130 -6.51 12.19 0.94
N GLU A 131 -5.51 11.95 0.09
CA GLU A 131 -5.42 12.52 -1.25
C GLU A 131 -6.30 11.82 -2.31
N LEU A 132 -6.98 10.73 -1.95
CA LEU A 132 -7.79 9.89 -2.86
C LEU A 132 -9.28 9.99 -2.49
N PRO A 133 -9.99 11.07 -2.90
CA PRO A 133 -11.40 11.28 -2.52
C PRO A 133 -12.35 10.21 -3.05
N GLU A 134 -12.01 9.58 -4.19
CA GLU A 134 -12.78 8.47 -4.75
C GLU A 134 -12.76 7.25 -3.79
N LEU A 135 -11.65 7.03 -3.09
CA LEU A 135 -11.50 5.95 -2.12
C LEU A 135 -12.36 6.17 -0.87
N HIS A 136 -12.48 7.42 -0.39
CA HIS A 136 -13.44 7.78 0.68
C HIS A 136 -14.90 7.53 0.26
N SER A 137 -15.22 7.82 -1.00
CA SER A 137 -16.56 7.57 -1.55
C SER A 137 -16.87 6.07 -1.64
N LEU A 138 -15.89 5.26 -2.06
CA LEU A 138 -16.00 3.79 -2.07
C LEU A 138 -16.17 3.23 -0.66
N ARG A 139 -15.38 3.69 0.32
CA ARG A 139 -15.54 3.31 1.73
C ARG A 139 -16.96 3.58 2.24
N ASN A 140 -17.54 4.74 1.91
CA ASN A 140 -18.91 5.05 2.28
C ASN A 140 -19.94 4.12 1.62
N LEU A 141 -19.75 3.78 0.35
CA LEU A 141 -20.59 2.82 -0.36
C LEU A 141 -20.53 1.42 0.28
N PHE A 142 -19.32 0.95 0.60
CA PHE A 142 -19.14 -0.35 1.24
C PHE A 142 -19.66 -0.37 2.68
N ARG A 143 -19.51 0.72 3.44
CA ARG A 143 -20.14 0.88 4.75
C ARG A 143 -21.67 0.80 4.68
N GLN A 144 -22.28 1.42 3.68
CA GLN A 144 -23.73 1.31 3.48
C GLN A 144 -24.17 -0.10 3.09
N HIS A 145 -23.32 -0.84 2.37
CA HIS A 145 -23.64 -2.17 1.87
C HIS A 145 -23.39 -3.30 2.91
N PHE A 146 -22.24 -3.27 3.57
CA PHE A 146 -21.74 -4.27 4.52
C PHE A 146 -21.81 -3.81 5.98
N GLY A 147 -22.35 -2.62 6.24
CA GLY A 147 -22.54 -2.09 7.58
C GLY A 147 -21.29 -1.48 8.23
N GLN A 148 -21.52 -0.75 9.32
CA GLN A 148 -20.47 -0.03 10.05
C GLN A 148 -19.50 -0.95 10.79
N LYS A 149 -19.95 -2.13 11.25
CA LYS A 149 -19.06 -3.11 11.91
C LYS A 149 -17.98 -3.61 10.96
N PHE A 150 -18.35 -3.89 9.71
CA PHE A 150 -17.41 -4.28 8.66
C PHE A 150 -16.39 -3.18 8.36
N GLU A 151 -16.85 -1.93 8.25
CA GLU A 151 -15.97 -0.79 8.07
C GLU A 151 -14.95 -0.68 9.23
N ARG A 152 -15.42 -0.60 10.48
CA ARG A 152 -14.55 -0.43 11.65
C ARG A 152 -13.54 -1.56 11.78
N MET A 153 -13.97 -2.81 11.61
CA MET A 153 -13.09 -3.98 11.67
C MET A 153 -11.87 -3.84 10.75
N ASN A 154 -12.08 -3.36 9.52
CA ASN A 154 -11.01 -3.25 8.53
C ASN A 154 -10.19 -1.95 8.68
N VAL A 155 -10.82 -0.83 9.04
CA VAL A 155 -10.12 0.44 9.29
C VAL A 155 -9.18 0.34 10.49
N ASP A 156 -9.68 -0.25 11.59
CA ASP A 156 -8.96 -0.37 12.85
C ASP A 156 -8.13 -1.66 12.92
N MET A 157 -8.11 -2.46 11.84
CA MET A 157 -7.40 -3.74 11.72
C MET A 157 -7.67 -4.70 12.91
N LEU A 158 -8.93 -4.79 13.34
CA LEU A 158 -9.35 -5.65 14.45
C LEU A 158 -9.23 -7.14 14.10
N PRO A 159 -9.24 -8.06 15.08
CA PRO A 159 -9.27 -9.49 14.80
C PRO A 159 -10.42 -9.87 13.85
N GLY A 160 -10.09 -10.65 12.82
CA GLY A 160 -11.02 -11.03 11.75
C GLY A 160 -11.06 -10.07 10.55
N ASN A 161 -10.27 -8.99 10.54
CA ASN A 161 -10.09 -8.19 9.33
C ASN A 161 -9.46 -9.02 8.20
N ALA A 162 -9.74 -8.59 6.96
CA ALA A 162 -9.19 -9.22 5.76
C ALA A 162 -8.34 -8.22 4.96
N VAL A 163 -7.64 -7.30 5.62
CA VAL A 163 -6.82 -6.32 4.91
C VAL A 163 -5.57 -7.01 4.34
N ASN A 164 -5.26 -6.75 3.08
CA ASN A 164 -4.07 -7.26 2.42
C ASN A 164 -2.82 -6.81 3.21
N SER A 165 -2.04 -7.77 3.67
CA SER A 165 -0.91 -7.53 4.57
C SER A 165 0.21 -6.68 3.94
N ARG A 166 0.39 -6.80 2.61
CA ARG A 166 1.37 -5.99 1.87
C ARG A 166 0.90 -4.53 1.79
N LEU A 167 -0.40 -4.29 1.56
CA LEU A 167 -0.95 -2.95 1.51
C LEU A 167 -0.89 -2.29 2.90
N ALA A 168 -1.24 -3.05 3.93
CA ALA A 168 -1.15 -2.61 5.32
C ALA A 168 0.27 -2.16 5.67
N ARG A 169 1.30 -2.92 5.25
CA ARG A 169 2.70 -2.54 5.47
C ARG A 169 3.08 -1.26 4.72
N SER A 170 2.70 -1.15 3.44
CA SER A 170 3.01 0.04 2.62
C SER A 170 2.34 1.31 3.15
N LEU A 171 1.11 1.24 3.65
CA LEU A 171 0.37 2.38 4.18
C LEU A 171 0.62 2.69 5.67
N ASN A 172 1.12 1.73 6.44
CA ASN A 172 1.60 1.93 7.82
C ASN A 172 3.12 2.19 7.83
N THR A 173 3.61 3.08 6.96
CA THR A 173 5.02 3.43 6.98
C THR A 173 5.33 4.15 8.31
N PRO A 174 6.35 3.71 9.07
CA PRO A 174 6.68 4.31 10.36
C PRO A 174 7.11 5.78 10.20
N ALA A 175 6.89 6.57 11.25
CA ALA A 175 7.29 7.97 11.27
C ALA A 175 8.80 8.15 11.06
N PHE A 176 9.59 7.20 11.58
CA PHE A 176 11.04 7.13 11.42
C PHE A 176 11.43 5.80 10.77
N VAL A 177 12.38 5.87 9.84
CA VAL A 177 12.97 4.68 9.21
C VAL A 177 14.21 4.27 10.00
N THR A 178 14.35 2.98 10.28
CA THR A 178 15.51 2.42 10.99
C THR A 178 16.79 2.66 10.21
N GLN A 179 17.92 2.82 10.92
CA GLN A 179 19.21 3.06 10.28
C GLN A 179 19.57 1.96 9.28
N ASP A 180 19.31 0.68 9.60
CA ASP A 180 19.64 -0.45 8.72
C ASP A 180 18.97 -0.34 7.34
N VAL A 181 17.69 0.01 7.30
CA VAL A 181 16.93 0.23 6.06
C VAL A 181 17.50 1.42 5.28
N LYS A 182 17.87 2.50 5.96
CA LYS A 182 18.50 3.66 5.31
C LYS A 182 19.84 3.27 4.69
N MET A 183 20.66 2.52 5.42
CA MET A 183 21.96 2.05 4.96
C MET A 183 21.84 1.14 3.74
N GLN A 184 20.86 0.21 3.78
CA GLN A 184 20.59 -0.66 2.65
C GLN A 184 20.22 0.14 1.40
N LEU A 185 19.26 1.07 1.51
CA LEU A 185 18.83 1.88 0.38
C LEU A 185 19.94 2.80 -0.14
N LEU A 186 20.78 3.33 0.75
CA LEU A 186 21.96 4.10 0.37
C LEU A 186 22.97 3.27 -0.43
N GLN A 187 23.21 2.02 -0.01
CA GLN A 187 24.10 1.09 -0.70
C GLN A 187 23.54 0.71 -2.08
N GLU A 188 22.22 0.48 -2.19
CA GLU A 188 21.56 0.25 -3.47
C GLU A 188 21.78 1.41 -4.45
N ILE A 189 21.65 2.66 -4.00
CA ILE A 189 21.89 3.86 -4.81
C ILE A 189 23.38 3.99 -5.18
N GLN A 190 24.30 3.73 -4.24
CA GLN A 190 25.74 3.75 -4.54
C GLN A 190 26.09 2.77 -5.66
N ASN A 191 25.52 1.57 -5.62
CA ASN A 191 25.71 0.56 -6.66
C ASN A 191 25.09 1.00 -8.00
N GLU A 192 23.86 1.52 -7.98
CA GLU A 192 23.14 2.01 -9.17
C GLU A 192 23.92 3.11 -9.92
N TYR A 193 24.56 4.03 -9.18
CA TYR A 193 25.30 5.16 -9.74
C TYR A 193 26.83 4.95 -9.77
N THR A 194 27.29 3.72 -9.52
CA THR A 194 28.71 3.33 -9.52
C THR A 194 29.59 4.26 -8.67
N ILE A 195 29.09 4.63 -7.49
CA ILE A 195 29.82 5.47 -6.54
C ILE A 195 30.73 4.53 -5.74
N HIS A 196 32.02 4.51 -6.06
CA HIS A 196 33.00 3.80 -5.25
C HIS A 196 33.07 4.46 -3.87
N SER A 197 32.64 3.75 -2.84
CA SER A 197 32.83 4.20 -1.46
C SER A 197 34.33 4.29 -1.20
N VAL A 198 34.90 5.49 -1.25
CA VAL A 198 36.16 5.73 -0.55
C VAL A 198 35.84 5.53 0.91
N SER A 199 36.43 4.48 1.48
CA SER A 199 36.24 3.92 2.80
C SER A 199 35.70 4.91 3.84
N LEU A 200 34.48 4.70 4.31
CA LEU A 200 34.08 5.11 5.67
C LEU A 200 34.72 4.14 6.67
N SER A 201 36.05 4.03 6.63
CA SER A 201 36.82 3.49 7.75
C SER A 201 36.98 4.64 8.75
N LEU A 202 36.60 4.38 10.01
CA LEU A 202 36.48 5.30 11.15
C LEU A 202 35.12 6.04 11.12
N GLU A 203 33.99 5.54 11.64
CA GLU A 203 33.74 4.90 12.94
C GLU A 203 32.60 3.87 12.80
N GLN A 204 32.94 2.60 12.55
CA GLN A 204 32.04 1.48 12.78
C GLN A 204 32.66 0.63 13.88
N THR A 205 32.41 0.96 15.14
CA THR A 205 32.53 -0.03 16.21
C THR A 205 31.17 -0.28 16.80
N ASN A 206 30.76 -1.54 16.66
CA ASN A 206 29.66 -2.21 17.35
C ASN A 206 28.25 -1.87 16.88
N PHE A 207 27.78 -2.54 15.82
CA PHE A 207 26.42 -3.12 15.84
C PHE A 207 26.37 -4.28 14.84
N ILE A 208 26.39 -5.51 15.38
CA ILE A 208 25.91 -6.70 14.68
C ILE A 208 24.46 -6.84 15.09
N PRO A 209 23.52 -6.89 14.13
CA PRO A 209 22.42 -7.83 14.30
C PRO A 209 22.19 -8.70 13.07
N GLU A 210 21.74 -9.91 13.37
CA GLU A 210 21.51 -11.02 12.48
C GLU A 210 20.59 -10.68 11.29
N ILE A 211 20.98 -11.23 10.15
CA ILE A 211 20.28 -11.18 8.88
C ILE A 211 18.88 -11.82 9.03
N LYS A 212 17.83 -11.00 9.01
CA LYS A 212 16.51 -11.43 8.54
C LYS A 212 16.24 -10.76 7.21
N LYS A 213 16.39 -11.54 6.14
CA LYS A 213 15.87 -11.23 4.80
C LYS A 213 14.41 -10.85 4.92
N VAL A 214 14.09 -9.57 4.75
CA VAL A 214 12.74 -9.14 4.39
C VAL A 214 12.76 -8.92 2.88
N CYS A 215 12.10 -9.84 2.17
CA CYS A 215 11.94 -9.80 0.72
C CYS A 215 11.42 -8.44 0.25
N PHE A 216 12.18 -7.80 -0.63
CA PHE A 216 11.60 -7.08 -1.76
C PHE A 216 12.01 -7.82 -3.03
N ILE A 217 11.03 -8.53 -3.59
CA ILE A 217 11.12 -9.12 -4.92
C ILE A 217 11.01 -7.96 -5.91
N ILE A 218 12.12 -7.71 -6.60
CA ILE A 218 12.14 -7.12 -7.93
C ILE A 218 11.70 -8.24 -8.89
N ILE A 219 10.50 -8.12 -9.45
CA ILE A 219 10.15 -8.54 -10.82
C ILE A 219 9.15 -7.51 -11.34
#